data_AF-A0A151EIS3-F1
#
_entry.id   AF-A0A151EIS3-F1
#
_cell.length_a   1.000
_cell.length_b   1.000
_cell.length_c   1.000
_cell.angle_alpha   90.00
_cell.angle_beta   90.00
_cell.angle_gamma   90.00
#
_symmetry.space_group_name_H-M   'P 1'
#
loop_
_entity.id
_entity.type
_entity.pdbx_description
1 polymer ?
#
loop_
_entity_poly.entity_id
_entity_poly.type
_entity_poly.pdbx_seq_one_letter_code
_entity_poly.pdbx_strand_id
1 'polypeptide(L)'
;MINKTEDFGLYAGKVWKALNSYGSLTQTNLIKKTMLKEDEFYAAVGWLARENKICQEGIEYRLGETNLTDKIGSDANKIWNVLNKCGNIEITYIPKIAEVSENDTFLALGWLAKEGKIKSKKVKPKKPQLYFELK
;
A
#
# COMPACT_ATOMS: atom_id res chain seq x y z
N MET A 1 12.18 17.51 -0.58
CA MET A 1 11.09 16.98 0.27
C MET A 1 10.82 15.57 -0.21
N ILE A 2 11.02 14.53 0.61
CA ILE A 2 10.75 13.13 0.20
C ILE A 2 9.28 12.85 0.47
N ASN A 3 8.49 12.71 -0.58
CA ASN A 3 7.06 12.44 -0.50
C ASN A 3 6.86 10.93 -0.67
N LYS A 4 6.57 10.19 0.41
CA LYS A 4 6.45 8.70 0.38
C LYS A 4 5.40 8.19 -0.61
N THR A 5 4.47 9.04 -1.06
CA THR A 5 3.51 8.72 -2.12
C THR A 5 4.14 8.64 -3.51
N GLU A 6 5.25 9.35 -3.78
CA GLU A 6 6.03 9.19 -5.02
C GLU A 6 6.74 7.82 -5.03
N ASP A 7 7.10 7.30 -3.85
CA ASP A 7 7.70 5.98 -3.74
C ASP A 7 6.72 4.86 -4.13
N PHE A 8 5.40 5.05 -3.98
CA PHE A 8 4.39 4.04 -4.35
C PHE A 8 4.40 3.75 -5.84
N GLY A 9 4.53 4.78 -6.68
CA GLY A 9 4.68 4.62 -8.13
C GLY A 9 5.97 3.88 -8.50
N LEU A 10 7.06 4.11 -7.76
CA LEU A 10 8.33 3.39 -7.94
C LEU A 10 8.20 1.91 -7.55
N TYR A 11 7.50 1.61 -6.44
CA TYR A 11 7.22 0.25 -6.01
C TYR A 11 6.35 -0.49 -7.04
N ALA A 12 5.29 0.17 -7.53
CA ALA A 12 4.45 -0.33 -8.62
C ALA A 12 5.27 -0.66 -9.87
N GLY A 13 6.20 0.23 -10.27
CA GLY A 13 7.11 -0.02 -11.38
C GLY A 13 8.01 -1.25 -11.18
N LYS A 14 8.48 -1.51 -9.95
CA LYS A 14 9.26 -2.72 -9.65
C LYS A 14 8.41 -3.99 -9.76
N VAL A 15 7.21 -4.00 -9.19
CA VAL A 15 6.27 -5.14 -9.27
C VAL A 15 5.89 -5.40 -10.72
N TRP A 16 5.54 -4.36 -11.47
CA TRP A 16 5.19 -4.46 -12.88
C TRP A 16 6.33 -5.07 -13.70
N LYS A 17 7.57 -4.58 -13.52
CA LYS A 17 8.75 -5.12 -14.21
C LYS A 17 9.01 -6.59 -13.87
N ALA A 18 8.83 -6.98 -12.61
CA ALA A 18 9.00 -8.37 -12.21
C ALA A 18 7.96 -9.27 -12.87
N LEU A 19 6.68 -8.90 -12.87
CA LEU A 19 5.63 -9.67 -13.52
C LEU A 19 5.77 -9.69 -15.05
N ASN A 20 6.18 -8.57 -15.66
CA ASN A 20 6.43 -8.51 -17.10
C ASN A 20 7.58 -9.43 -17.54
N SER A 21 8.61 -9.59 -16.70
CA SER A 21 9.79 -10.41 -17.02
C SER A 21 9.62 -11.89 -16.69
N TYR A 22 8.89 -12.22 -15.63
CA TYR A 22 8.79 -13.59 -15.10
C TYR A 22 7.39 -14.22 -15.23
N GLY A 23 6.39 -13.47 -15.68
CA GLY A 23 5.00 -13.92 -15.74
C GLY A 23 4.33 -13.90 -14.36
N SER A 24 3.50 -14.92 -14.11
CA SER A 24 2.76 -15.08 -12.85
C SER A 24 3.71 -15.36 -11.69
N LEU A 25 3.55 -14.67 -10.56
CA LEU A 25 4.39 -14.83 -9.38
C LEU A 25 3.58 -14.74 -8.09
N THR A 26 3.94 -15.54 -7.09
CA THR A 26 3.40 -15.40 -5.73
C THR A 26 3.90 -14.13 -5.04
N GLN A 27 3.18 -13.68 -4.01
CA GLN A 27 3.61 -12.56 -3.14
C GLN A 27 5.05 -12.73 -2.65
N THR A 28 5.41 -13.91 -2.13
CA THR A 28 6.75 -14.18 -1.61
C THR A 28 7.83 -14.02 -2.69
N ASN A 29 7.56 -14.49 -3.90
CA ASN A 29 8.50 -14.38 -5.01
C ASN A 29 8.62 -12.94 -5.51
N LEU A 30 7.52 -12.19 -5.53
CA LEU A 30 7.53 -10.77 -5.88
C LEU A 30 8.37 -9.97 -4.88
N ILE A 31 8.07 -10.07 -3.59
CA ILE A 31 8.81 -9.40 -2.51
C ILE A 31 10.32 -9.67 -2.64
N LYS A 32 10.71 -10.94 -2.83
CA LYS A 32 12.12 -11.32 -3.01
C LYS A 32 12.75 -10.71 -4.26
N LYS A 33 12.06 -10.75 -5.41
CA LYS A 33 12.59 -10.24 -6.70
C LYS A 33 12.65 -8.72 -6.75
N THR A 34 11.69 -8.04 -6.13
CA THR A 34 11.61 -6.58 -6.13
C THR A 34 12.40 -5.93 -5.00
N MET A 35 12.86 -6.73 -4.01
CA MET A 35 13.47 -6.27 -2.77
C MET A 35 12.59 -5.23 -2.06
N LEU A 36 11.27 -5.43 -2.11
CA LEU A 36 10.31 -4.59 -1.43
C LEU A 36 10.02 -5.16 -0.06
N LYS A 37 9.66 -4.29 0.88
CA LYS A 37 8.99 -4.72 2.11
C LYS A 37 7.53 -5.08 1.81
N GLU A 38 6.90 -5.74 2.77
CA GLU A 38 5.51 -6.19 2.64
C GLU A 38 4.53 -5.01 2.47
N ASP A 39 4.68 -3.95 3.26
CA ASP A 39 3.89 -2.73 3.14
C ASP A 39 4.06 -2.04 1.78
N GLU A 40 5.30 -1.98 1.29
CA GLU A 40 5.63 -1.42 -0.04
C GLU A 40 5.05 -2.27 -1.18
N PHE A 41 5.06 -3.61 -1.04
CA PHE A 41 4.45 -4.53 -2.00
C PHE A 41 2.94 -4.32 -2.09
N TYR A 42 2.23 -4.25 -0.96
CA TYR A 42 0.78 -4.02 -0.97
C TYR A 42 0.42 -2.64 -1.54
N ALA A 43 1.19 -1.60 -1.21
CA ALA A 43 1.00 -0.28 -1.84
C ALA A 43 1.22 -0.33 -3.37
N ALA A 44 2.21 -1.08 -3.85
CA ALA A 44 2.45 -1.29 -5.28
C ALA A 44 1.28 -2.01 -5.97
N VAL A 45 0.75 -3.07 -5.37
CA VAL A 45 -0.40 -3.81 -5.90
C VAL A 45 -1.62 -2.91 -5.98
N GLY A 46 -1.91 -2.14 -4.94
CA GLY A 46 -3.03 -1.19 -4.92
C GLY A 46 -2.94 -0.12 -6.00
N TRP A 47 -1.73 0.41 -6.23
CA TRP A 47 -1.45 1.34 -7.32
C TRP A 47 -1.72 0.71 -8.70
N LEU A 48 -1.17 -0.47 -8.96
CA LEU A 48 -1.35 -1.18 -10.24
C LEU A 48 -2.79 -1.63 -10.48
N ALA A 49 -3.51 -2.00 -9.41
CA ALA A 49 -4.93 -2.34 -9.48
C ALA A 49 -5.75 -1.11 -9.91
N ARG A 50 -5.43 0.09 -9.39
CA ARG A 50 -6.09 1.32 -9.83
C ARG A 50 -5.83 1.64 -11.30
N GLU A 51 -4.67 1.23 -11.83
CA GLU A 51 -4.31 1.36 -13.24
C GLU A 51 -4.88 0.25 -14.13
N ASN A 52 -5.63 -0.72 -13.58
CA ASN A 52 -6.13 -1.90 -14.29
C ASN A 52 -5.02 -2.75 -14.92
N LYS A 53 -3.88 -2.93 -14.22
CA LYS A 53 -2.68 -3.60 -14.75
C LYS A 53 -2.28 -4.88 -14.01
N ILE A 54 -2.96 -5.24 -12.93
CA ILE A 54 -2.63 -6.42 -12.13
C ILE A 54 -3.90 -7.14 -11.71
N CYS A 55 -3.88 -8.48 -11.78
CA CYS A 55 -4.89 -9.34 -11.19
C CYS A 55 -4.26 -10.42 -10.33
N GLN A 56 -5.08 -11.05 -9.48
CA GLN A 56 -4.68 -12.14 -8.62
C GLN A 56 -5.53 -13.37 -8.91
N GLU A 57 -4.88 -14.51 -9.14
CA GLU A 57 -5.53 -15.81 -9.28
C GLU A 57 -4.96 -16.78 -8.24
N GLY A 58 -5.80 -17.17 -7.29
CA GLY A 58 -5.35 -17.92 -6.12
C GLY A 58 -4.28 -17.14 -5.35
N ILE A 59 -3.07 -17.69 -5.28
CA ILE A 59 -1.93 -17.10 -4.56
C ILE A 59 -0.97 -16.33 -5.47
N GLU A 60 -1.22 -16.30 -6.78
CA GLU A 60 -0.34 -15.67 -7.75
C GLU A 60 -0.91 -14.36 -8.28
N TYR A 61 0.00 -13.44 -8.59
CA TYR A 61 -0.30 -12.19 -9.26
C TYR A 61 0.26 -12.24 -10.68
N ARG A 62 -0.45 -11.62 -11.62
CA ARG A 62 0.02 -11.43 -13.00
C ARG A 62 -0.43 -10.08 -13.56
N LEU A 63 0.16 -9.68 -14.67
CA LEU A 63 -0.32 -8.53 -15.42
C LEU A 63 -1.61 -8.88 -16.17
N GLY A 64 -2.57 -7.96 -16.14
CA GLY A 64 -3.88 -8.14 -16.77
C GLY A 64 -4.92 -7.18 -16.20
N GLU A 65 -6.14 -7.26 -16.74
CA GLU A 65 -7.29 -6.55 -16.20
C GLU A 65 -7.54 -6.96 -14.76
N THR A 66 -7.74 -5.99 -13.89
CA THR A 66 -7.82 -6.22 -12.46
C THR A 66 -9.15 -6.83 -12.05
N ASN A 67 -9.07 -7.82 -11.17
CA ASN A 67 -10.20 -8.38 -10.43
C ASN A 67 -10.23 -7.89 -8.97
N LEU A 68 -9.44 -6.86 -8.65
CA LEU A 68 -9.22 -6.38 -7.29
C LEU A 68 -9.99 -5.09 -6.97
N THR A 69 -10.69 -4.50 -7.96
CA THR A 69 -11.33 -3.20 -7.85
C THR A 69 -12.35 -3.12 -6.71
N ASP A 70 -13.24 -4.11 -6.58
CA ASP A 70 -14.34 -4.02 -5.61
C ASP A 70 -13.81 -3.97 -4.17
N LYS A 71 -12.91 -4.90 -3.83
CA LYS A 71 -12.32 -4.99 -2.49
C LYS A 71 -11.42 -3.79 -2.19
N ILE A 72 -10.42 -3.52 -3.02
CA ILE A 72 -9.47 -2.42 -2.77
C ILE A 72 -10.17 -1.06 -2.84
N GLY A 73 -11.09 -0.87 -3.79
CA GLY A 73 -11.86 0.36 -3.95
C GLY A 73 -12.78 0.64 -2.76
N SER A 74 -13.46 -0.39 -2.23
CA SER A 74 -14.27 -0.26 -1.02
C SER A 74 -13.42 0.16 0.19
N ASP A 75 -12.28 -0.48 0.40
CA ASP A 75 -11.37 -0.13 1.51
C ASP A 75 -10.73 1.26 1.32
N ALA A 76 -10.41 1.63 0.08
CA ALA A 76 -9.96 2.98 -0.27
C ALA A 76 -11.02 4.03 0.09
N ASN A 77 -12.29 3.75 -0.16
CA ASN A 77 -13.38 4.64 0.23
C ASN A 77 -13.51 4.77 1.76
N LYS A 78 -13.39 3.67 2.51
CA LYS A 78 -13.39 3.71 3.98
C LYS A 78 -12.25 4.58 4.51
N ILE A 79 -11.02 4.37 4.02
CA ILE A 79 -9.85 5.15 4.44
C ILE A 79 -10.00 6.61 4.03
N TRP A 80 -10.48 6.90 2.82
CA TRP A 80 -10.77 8.25 2.37
C TRP A 80 -11.71 9.00 3.33
N ASN A 81 -12.78 8.33 3.79
CA ASN A 81 -13.71 8.90 4.75
C ASN A 81 -13.07 9.14 6.13
N VAL A 82 -12.19 8.25 6.59
CA VAL A 82 -11.41 8.46 7.82
C VAL A 82 -10.50 9.68 7.69
N LEU A 83 -9.76 9.81 6.59
CA LEU A 83 -8.87 10.95 6.34
C LEU A 83 -9.63 12.27 6.25
N ASN A 84 -10.82 12.29 5.63
CA ASN A 84 -11.66 13.49 5.58
C ASN A 84 -12.19 13.91 6.95
N LYS A 85 -12.49 12.95 7.84
CA LYS A 85 -13.01 13.24 9.19
C LYS A 85 -11.91 13.62 10.18
N CYS A 86 -10.78 12.93 10.14
CA CYS A 86 -9.70 13.08 11.12
C CYS A 86 -8.59 14.04 10.66
N GLY A 87 -8.53 14.38 9.37
CA GLY A 87 -7.45 15.16 8.78
C GLY A 87 -6.12 14.40 8.78
N ASN A 88 -5.10 14.98 9.41
CA ASN A 88 -3.78 14.36 9.48
C ASN A 88 -3.72 13.33 10.60
N ILE A 89 -3.70 12.04 10.24
CA ILE A 89 -3.59 10.91 11.16
C ILE A 89 -2.36 10.06 10.84
N GLU A 90 -1.75 9.48 11.86
CA GLU A 90 -0.68 8.50 11.69
C GLU A 90 -1.24 7.17 11.15
N ILE A 91 -0.51 6.57 10.22
CA ILE A 91 -0.95 5.35 9.52
C ILE A 91 -1.29 4.20 10.47
N THR A 92 -0.61 4.11 11.62
CA THR A 92 -0.82 3.07 12.64
C THR A 92 -2.22 3.08 13.25
N TYR A 93 -2.92 4.22 13.21
CA TYR A 93 -4.30 4.34 13.70
C TYR A 93 -5.36 4.07 12.63
N ILE A 94 -5.00 4.15 11.33
CA ILE A 94 -5.94 4.03 10.22
C ILE A 94 -6.63 2.66 10.18
N PRO A 95 -5.92 1.51 10.27
CA PRO A 95 -6.54 0.18 10.17
C PRO A 95 -7.70 -0.01 11.14
N LYS A 96 -7.50 0.40 12.40
CA LYS A 96 -8.49 0.27 13.46
C LYS A 96 -9.71 1.17 13.24
N ILE A 97 -9.52 2.41 12.79
CA ILE A 97 -10.62 3.38 12.61
C ILE A 97 -11.40 3.09 11.33
N ALA A 98 -10.72 2.63 10.28
CA ALA A 98 -11.33 2.26 9.02
C ALA A 98 -11.96 0.87 9.03
N GLU A 99 -11.65 0.05 10.05
CA GLU A 99 -12.03 -1.38 10.13
C GLU A 99 -11.55 -2.14 8.88
N VAL A 100 -10.27 -1.95 8.57
CA VAL A 100 -9.55 -2.53 7.43
C VAL A 100 -8.27 -3.17 7.96
N SER A 101 -7.83 -4.29 7.39
CA SER A 101 -6.58 -4.94 7.81
C SER A 101 -5.37 -4.05 7.51
N GLU A 102 -4.21 -4.32 8.12
CA GLU A 102 -3.00 -3.56 7.85
C GLU A 102 -2.55 -3.69 6.38
N ASN A 103 -2.61 -4.91 5.83
CA ASN A 103 -2.28 -5.17 4.43
C ASN A 103 -3.25 -4.47 3.47
N ASP A 104 -4.56 -4.57 3.74
CA ASP A 104 -5.60 -3.88 2.95
C ASP A 104 -5.47 -2.36 3.07
N THR A 105 -4.98 -1.85 4.20
CA THR A 105 -4.69 -0.42 4.38
C THR A 105 -3.64 0.05 3.38
N PHE A 106 -2.55 -0.71 3.19
CA PHE A 106 -1.53 -0.37 2.21
C PHE A 106 -2.02 -0.50 0.76
N LEU A 107 -2.81 -1.53 0.43
CA LEU A 107 -3.48 -1.65 -0.87
C LEU A 107 -4.32 -0.40 -1.18
N ALA A 108 -5.20 -0.03 -0.24
CA ALA A 108 -6.07 1.12 -0.38
C ALA A 108 -5.31 2.45 -0.45
N LEU A 109 -4.22 2.61 0.32
CA LEU A 109 -3.35 3.79 0.22
C LEU A 109 -2.63 3.86 -1.14
N GLY A 110 -2.18 2.72 -1.68
CA GLY A 110 -1.64 2.60 -3.04
C GLY A 110 -2.62 3.09 -4.10
N TRP A 111 -3.87 2.64 -3.98
CA TRP A 111 -4.99 3.05 -4.83
C TRP A 111 -5.24 4.57 -4.77
N LEU A 112 -5.40 5.12 -3.57
CA LEU A 112 -5.63 6.56 -3.37
C LEU A 112 -4.44 7.42 -3.84
N ALA A 113 -3.21 6.93 -3.65
CA ALA A 113 -2.01 7.63 -4.12
C ALA A 113 -2.00 7.72 -5.66
N LYS A 114 -2.39 6.65 -6.36
CA LYS A 114 -2.51 6.66 -7.82
C LYS A 114 -3.53 7.68 -8.32
N GLU A 115 -4.58 7.93 -7.54
CA GLU A 115 -5.60 8.96 -7.81
C GLU A 115 -5.15 10.38 -7.44
N GLY A 116 -3.97 10.55 -6.84
CA GLY A 116 -3.50 11.85 -6.36
C GLY A 116 -4.28 12.37 -5.14
N LYS A 117 -5.04 11.49 -4.47
CA LYS A 117 -5.96 11.85 -3.38
C LYS A 117 -5.26 12.01 -2.03
N ILE A 118 -4.12 11.37 -1.82
CA ILE A 118 -3.39 11.43 -0.55
C ILE A 118 -1.99 12.02 -0.73
N LYS A 119 -1.49 12.64 0.34
CA LYS A 119 -0.11 13.12 0.47
C LYS A 119 0.45 12.62 1.80
N SER A 120 1.74 12.32 1.84
CA SER A 120 2.41 11.90 3.07
C SER A 120 3.38 12.99 3.52
N LYS A 121 3.51 13.16 4.84
CA LYS A 121 4.55 14.04 5.42
C LYS A 121 5.32 13.25 6.46
N LYS A 122 6.65 13.26 6.37
CA LYS A 122 7.50 12.78 7.48
C LYS A 122 7.36 13.74 8.65
N VAL A 123 6.80 13.26 9.76
CA VAL A 123 6.76 13.98 11.02
C VAL A 123 7.90 13.46 11.89
N LYS A 124 8.65 14.36 12.55
CA LYS A 124 9.68 13.95 13.51
C LYS A 124 9.00 13.13 14.62
N PRO A 125 9.56 11.99 15.06
CA PRO A 125 9.01 11.24 16.17
C PRO A 125 8.87 12.16 17.40
N LYS A 126 7.70 12.15 18.05
CA LYS A 126 7.44 12.93 19.27
C LYS A 126 8.21 12.32 20.46
N LYS A 127 9.52 12.60 20.57
CA LYS A 127 10.40 12.27 21.74
C LYS A 127 10.43 10.75 22.12
N PRO A 128 11.41 10.28 22.91
CA PRO A 128 11.79 8.85 22.90
C PRO A 128 10.73 7.93 23.52
N GLN A 129 10.57 6.75 22.92
CA GLN A 129 9.41 5.87 23.13
C GLN A 129 9.58 4.86 24.26
N LEU A 130 10.79 4.63 24.78
CA LEU A 130 11.03 3.66 25.84
C LEU A 130 12.17 4.10 26.75
N TYR A 131 11.89 4.09 28.05
CA TYR A 131 12.90 4.12 29.11
C TYR A 131 12.70 2.87 29.95
N PHE A 132 13.78 2.13 30.13
CA PHE A 132 13.83 0.94 30.97
C PHE A 132 14.73 1.26 32.15
N GLU A 133 14.26 0.95 33.36
CA GLU A 133 15.08 0.94 34.56
C GLU A 133 14.90 -0.40 35.29
N LEU A 134 15.95 -0.82 35.98
CA LEU A 134 15.91 -1.99 36.86
C LEU A 134 15.21 -1.60 38.17
N LYS A 135 14.70 -2.59 38.92
CA LYS A 135 14.24 -2.38 40.30
C LYS A 135 15.39 -2.14 41.26
#